data_AF-A0AAE3ZGW4-F1
#
_entry.id   AF-A0AAE3ZGW4-F1
#
_cell.length_a   1.000
_cell.length_b   1.000
_cell.length_c   1.000
_cell.angle_alpha   90.00
_cell.angle_beta   90.00
_cell.angle_gamma   90.00
#
_symmetry.space_group_name_H-M   'P 1'
#
loop_
_entity.id
_entity.type
_entity.pdbx_description
1 polymer ?
#
loop_
_entity_poly.entity_id
_entity_poly.type
_entity_poly.pdbx_seq_one_letter_code
_entity_poly.pdbx_strand_id
1 'polypeptide(L)'
;MLDDAMLDRARRLYCEQADFADIYVEQARRWSVLDLEDDQRARVKMLSEQAAQLRPDTTNILALTDELAHGTIDTVLATRDEDVALQRLLGNMRP
;
A
#
# COMPACT_ATOMS: atom_id res chain seq x y z
N MET A 1 -5.35 -3.68 17.95
CA MET A 1 -5.97 -4.70 17.08
C MET A 1 -6.15 -4.07 15.72
N LEU A 2 -6.06 -4.83 14.63
CA LEU A 2 -6.38 -4.30 13.31
C LEU A 2 -7.89 -4.27 13.16
N ASP A 3 -8.44 -3.13 12.77
CA ASP A 3 -9.88 -2.90 12.54
C ASP A 3 -10.14 -2.44 11.11
N ASP A 4 -11.41 -2.46 10.70
CA ASP A 4 -11.80 -2.07 9.34
C ASP A 4 -11.52 -0.59 9.06
N ALA A 5 -11.67 0.28 10.07
CA ALA A 5 -11.44 1.71 9.94
C ALA A 5 -9.97 2.05 9.61
N MET A 6 -9.03 1.29 10.19
CA MET A 6 -7.60 1.37 9.89
C MET A 6 -7.31 0.95 8.45
N LEU A 7 -7.92 -0.14 7.97
CA LEU A 7 -7.75 -0.60 6.59
C LEU A 7 -8.37 0.37 5.58
N ASP A 8 -9.55 0.92 5.86
CA ASP A 8 -10.20 1.92 5.00
C ASP A 8 -9.39 3.22 4.90
N ARG A 9 -8.76 3.63 6.00
CA ARG A 9 -7.85 4.77 5.98
C ARG A 9 -6.62 4.48 5.13
N ALA A 10 -6.02 3.30 5.27
CA ALA A 10 -4.87 2.89 4.46
C ALA A 10 -5.24 2.84 2.97
N ARG A 11 -6.34 2.17 2.61
CA ARG A 11 -6.83 2.10 1.23
C ARG A 11 -7.01 3.48 0.61
N ARG A 12 -7.69 4.40 1.30
CA ARG A 12 -7.88 5.77 0.79
C ARG A 12 -6.56 6.47 0.50
N LEU A 13 -5.62 6.41 1.45
CA LEU A 13 -4.30 7.01 1.29
C LEU A 13 -3.54 6.42 0.10
N TYR A 14 -3.52 5.09 -0.02
CA TYR A 14 -2.76 4.43 -1.07
C TYR A 14 -3.44 4.51 -2.44
N CYS A 15 -4.78 4.55 -2.52
CA CYS A 15 -5.46 4.89 -3.78
C CYS A 15 -5.09 6.30 -4.24
N GLU A 16 -5.14 7.29 -3.36
CA GLU A 16 -4.72 8.66 -3.69
C GLU A 16 -3.24 8.70 -4.12
N GLN A 17 -2.36 7.98 -3.43
CA GLN A 17 -0.95 7.88 -3.81
C GLN A 17 -0.74 7.26 -5.20
N ALA A 18 -1.56 6.28 -5.58
CA ALA A 18 -1.52 5.66 -6.91
C ALA A 18 -1.88 6.68 -8.01
N ASP A 19 -2.87 7.54 -7.76
CA ASP A 19 -3.31 8.58 -8.70
C ASP A 19 -2.20 9.62 -8.98
N PHE A 20 -1.32 9.88 -8.01
CA PHE A 20 -0.19 10.80 -8.17
C PHE A 20 1.09 10.17 -8.71
N ALA A 21 1.21 8.83 -8.69
CA ALA A 21 2.47 8.16 -9.06
C ALA A 21 2.93 8.50 -10.48
N ASP A 22 2.00 8.51 -11.45
CA ASP A 22 2.31 8.81 -12.85
C ASP A 22 2.74 10.28 -13.04
N ILE A 23 2.19 11.20 -12.22
CA ILE A 23 2.59 12.62 -12.21
C ILE A 23 4.04 12.77 -11.76
N TYR A 24 4.46 12.05 -10.71
CA TYR A 24 5.83 12.11 -10.21
C TYR A 24 6.84 11.52 -11.22
N VAL A 25 6.47 10.43 -11.89
CA VAL A 25 7.30 9.83 -12.95
C VAL A 25 7.48 10.82 -14.09
N GLU A 26 6.41 11.44 -14.56
CA GLU A 26 6.47 12.43 -15.64
C GLU A 26 7.28 13.67 -15.23
N GLN A 27 7.14 14.14 -13.99
CA GLN A 27 7.88 15.28 -13.50
C GLN A 27 9.39 14.98 -13.41
N ALA A 28 9.77 13.81 -12.90
CA ALA A 28 11.16 13.38 -12.84
C ALA A 28 11.78 13.27 -14.25
N ARG A 29 11.01 12.76 -15.22
CA ARG A 29 11.40 12.71 -16.64
C ARG A 29 11.61 14.10 -17.25
N ARG A 30 10.77 15.07 -16.91
CA ARG A 30 10.92 16.47 -17.37
C ARG A 30 12.16 17.12 -16.78
N TRP A 31 12.45 16.88 -15.51
CA TRP A 31 13.65 17.43 -14.89
C TRP A 31 14.94 16.79 -15.40
N SER A 32 14.93 15.51 -15.77
CA SER A 32 16.14 14.81 -16.21
C SER A 32 16.73 15.32 -17.52
N VAL A 33 15.98 16.11 -18.30
CA VAL A 33 16.43 16.68 -19.59
C VAL A 33 16.86 18.14 -19.50
N LEU A 34 16.80 18.75 -18.31
CA LEU A 34 17.28 20.11 -18.08
C LEU A 34 18.80 20.14 -18.00
N ASP A 35 19.37 21.33 -18.16
CA ASP A 35 20.76 21.58 -17.81
C ASP A 35 20.86 21.67 -16.29
N LEU A 36 21.51 20.68 -15.67
CA LEU A 36 21.55 20.48 -14.24
C LEU A 36 22.99 20.45 -13.75
N GLU A 37 23.23 21.10 -12.61
CA GLU A 37 24.46 20.89 -11.84
C GLU A 37 24.54 19.45 -11.31
N ASP A 38 25.73 19.00 -10.94
CA ASP A 38 25.97 17.59 -10.58
C ASP A 38 25.13 17.13 -9.38
N ASP A 39 24.92 18.00 -8.39
CA ASP A 39 24.09 17.75 -7.22
C ASP A 39 22.60 17.64 -7.57
N GLN A 40 22.12 18.52 -8.45
CA GLN A 40 20.76 18.51 -8.98
C GLN A 40 20.50 17.24 -9.80
N ARG A 41 21.46 16.84 -10.64
CA ARG A 41 21.39 15.61 -11.43
C ARG A 41 21.31 14.37 -10.55
N ALA A 42 22.12 14.30 -9.49
CA ALA A 42 22.05 13.22 -8.51
C ALA A 42 20.69 13.18 -7.80
N ARG A 43 20.14 14.35 -7.43
CA ARG A 43 18.83 14.45 -6.80
C ARG A 43 17.70 14.00 -7.74
N VAL A 44 17.71 14.45 -8.99
CA VAL A 44 16.72 14.06 -10.00
C VAL A 44 16.79 12.56 -10.27
N LYS A 45 17.99 11.97 -10.36
CA LYS A 45 18.14 10.52 -10.49
C LYS A 45 17.49 9.76 -9.34
N MET A 46 17.76 10.15 -8.10
CA MET A 46 17.16 9.53 -6.92
C MET A 46 15.62 9.69 -6.91
N LEU A 47 15.09 10.86 -7.29
CA LEU A 47 13.65 11.09 -7.40
C LEU A 47 13.01 10.22 -8.50
N SER A 48 13.68 10.04 -9.64
CA SER A 48 13.22 9.14 -10.71
C SER A 48 13.12 7.70 -10.23
N GLU A 49 14.13 7.22 -9.47
CA GLU A 49 14.13 5.88 -8.91
C GLU A 49 12.98 5.69 -7.89
N GLN A 50 12.75 6.68 -7.02
CA GLN A 50 11.65 6.65 -6.05
C GLN A 50 10.28 6.70 -6.73
N ALA A 51 10.10 7.58 -7.73
CA ALA A 51 8.85 7.69 -8.47
C ALA A 51 8.51 6.40 -9.23
N ALA A 52 9.52 5.72 -9.79
CA ALA A 52 9.34 4.44 -10.47
C ALA A 52 8.88 3.31 -9.54
N GLN A 53 9.24 3.36 -8.24
CA GLN A 53 8.81 2.38 -7.25
C GLN A 53 7.47 2.71 -6.59
N LEU A 54 7.01 3.96 -6.68
CA LEU A 54 5.81 4.37 -5.96
C LEU A 54 4.57 3.58 -6.37
N ARG A 55 4.37 3.35 -7.68
CA ARG A 55 3.22 2.59 -8.21
C ARG A 55 3.25 1.11 -7.79
N PRO A 56 4.34 0.34 -7.99
CA PRO A 56 4.38 -1.05 -7.54
C PRO A 56 4.26 -1.18 -6.01
N ASP A 57 4.92 -0.33 -5.24
CA ASP A 57 4.82 -0.36 -3.76
C ASP A 57 3.39 -0.10 -3.28
N THR A 58 2.75 0.92 -3.85
CA THR A 58 1.34 1.25 -3.56
C THR A 58 0.42 0.09 -3.91
N THR A 59 0.64 -0.57 -5.05
CA THR A 59 -0.15 -1.74 -5.48
C THR A 59 0.01 -2.91 -4.51
N ASN A 60 1.24 -3.18 -4.07
CA ASN A 60 1.52 -4.25 -3.11
C ASN A 60 0.85 -3.97 -1.75
N ILE A 61 0.86 -2.71 -1.30
CA ILE A 61 0.20 -2.32 -0.06
C ILE A 61 -1.31 -2.45 -0.18
N LEU A 62 -1.93 -2.03 -1.29
CA LEU A 62 -3.36 -2.22 -1.51
C LEU A 62 -3.74 -3.71 -1.50
N ALA A 63 -2.96 -4.56 -2.17
CA ALA A 63 -3.16 -6.01 -2.12
C ALA A 63 -3.05 -6.56 -0.69
N LEU A 64 -2.08 -6.08 0.10
CA LEU A 64 -1.97 -6.46 1.51
C LEU A 64 -3.19 -6.01 2.33
N THR A 65 -3.77 -4.84 2.04
CA THR A 65 -5.01 -4.41 2.70
C THR A 65 -6.22 -5.29 2.34
N ASP A 66 -6.24 -5.89 1.14
CA ASP A 66 -7.23 -6.90 0.77
C ASP A 66 -7.04 -8.21 1.52
N GLU A 67 -5.80 -8.68 1.63
CA GLU A 67 -5.48 -9.89 2.39
C GLU A 67 -5.87 -9.74 3.86
N LEU A 68 -5.49 -8.62 4.48
CA LEU A 68 -5.71 -8.35 5.91
C LEU A 68 -7.18 -8.11 6.28
N ALA A 69 -8.03 -7.72 5.33
CA ALA A 69 -9.46 -7.45 5.57
C ALA A 69 -10.20 -8.64 6.20
N HIS A 70 -9.77 -9.86 5.88
CA HIS A 70 -10.40 -11.09 6.39
C HIS A 70 -10.09 -11.37 7.88
N GLY A 71 -9.12 -10.67 8.46
CA GLY A 71 -8.63 -10.92 9.81
C GLY A 71 -8.81 -9.74 10.77
N THR A 72 -9.62 -8.74 10.40
CA THR A 72 -9.90 -7.61 11.29
C THR A 72 -10.74 -8.04 12.48
N ILE A 73 -10.65 -7.29 13.58
CA ILE A 73 -11.49 -7.57 14.76
C ILE A 73 -12.98 -7.47 14.43
N ASP A 74 -13.37 -6.52 13.56
CA ASP A 74 -14.75 -6.38 13.11
C ASP A 74 -15.21 -7.64 12.35
N THR A 75 -14.39 -8.16 11.44
CA THR A 75 -14.68 -9.41 10.70
C THR A 75 -14.77 -10.62 11.63
N VAL A 76 -13.86 -10.72 12.60
CA VAL A 76 -13.88 -11.82 13.60
C VAL A 76 -15.12 -11.74 14.47
N LEU A 77 -15.49 -10.55 14.96
CA LEU A 77 -16.67 -10.34 15.80
C LEU A 77 -17.99 -10.50 15.04
N ALA A 78 -17.99 -10.29 13.72
CA ALA A 78 -19.14 -10.57 12.87
C ALA A 78 -19.35 -12.08 12.61
N THR A 79 -18.34 -12.90 12.86
CA THR A 79 -18.38 -14.36 12.69
C THR A 79 -18.98 -15.02 13.93
N ARG A 80 -19.80 -16.07 13.75
CA ARG A 80 -20.38 -16.80 14.89
C ARG A 80 -19.29 -17.51 15.68
N ASP A 81 -19.40 -17.51 17.01
CA ASP A 81 -18.40 -18.11 17.91
C ASP A 81 -18.08 -19.58 17.57
N GLU A 82 -19.10 -20.36 17.18
CA GLU A 82 -18.97 -21.76 16.74
C GLU A 82 -18.12 -21.92 15.48
N ASP A 83 -18.25 -21.00 14.53
CA ASP A 83 -17.47 -20.99 13.28
C ASP A 83 -16.02 -20.56 13.54
N VAL A 84 -15.81 -19.57 14.41
CA VAL A 84 -14.48 -19.14 14.87
C VAL A 84 -13.76 -20.29 15.59
N ALA A 85 -14.44 -21.03 16.47
CA ALA A 85 -13.89 -22.18 17.17
C ALA A 85 -13.51 -23.31 16.20
N LEU A 86 -14.36 -23.60 15.21
CA LEU A 86 -14.09 -24.60 14.18
C LEU A 86 -12.87 -24.21 13.32
N GLN A 87 -12.77 -22.95 12.88
CA GLN A 87 -11.63 -22.47 12.11
C GLN A 87 -10.32 -22.55 12.90
N ARG A 88 -10.35 -22.30 14.22
CA ARG A 88 -9.18 -22.46 15.10
C ARG A 88 -8.78 -23.93 15.27
N LEU A 89 -9.75 -24.83 15.41
CA LEU A 89 -9.50 -26.28 15.50
C LEU A 89 -8.88 -26.85 14.21
N LEU A 90 -9.34 -26.37 13.05
CA LEU A 90 -8.85 -26.78 11.74
C LEU A 90 -7.51 -26.13 11.34
N GLY A 91 -7.00 -25.18 12.13
CA GLY A 91 -5.76 -24.44 11.83
C GLY A 91 -5.91 -23.37 10.73
N ASN A 92 -7.13 -23.03 10.35
CA ASN A 92 -7.43 -22.05 9.31
C ASN A 92 -7.34 -20.59 9.81
N MET A 93 -7.25 -20.39 11.12
CA MET A 93 -6.92 -19.11 11.74
C MET A 93 -5.57 -19.19 12.45
N ARG A 94 -4.74 -18.16 12.25
CA ARG A 94 -3.48 -17.99 13.00
C ARG A 94 -3.78 -17.56 14.45
N PRO A 95 -2.91 -17.92 15.41
CA PRO A 95 -3.15 -17.73 16.84
C PRO A 95 -3.36 -16.27 17.25
#